data_AF-A0A2D7E0K8-F1
#
_entry.id   AF-A0A2D7E0K8-F1
#
_cell.length_a   1.000
_cell.length_b   1.000
_cell.length_c   1.000
_cell.angle_alpha   90.00
_cell.angle_beta   90.00
_cell.angle_gamma   90.00
#
_symmetry.space_group_name_H-M   'P 1'
#
loop_
_entity.id
_entity.type
_entity.pdbx_description
1 polymer ?
#
loop_
_entity_poly.entity_id
_entity_poly.type
_entity_poly.pdbx_seq_one_letter_code
_entity_poly.pdbx_strand_id
1 'polypeptide(L)'
;MLTVKKKVILLSCLGIIPFYFGIIIHFLSNFYNLKFFQQINLVSFLYGGFISSFLCGMQWIKFIELKKRFLYFPMIPSVVLWISFFSEIIFFQLTVILSLLWCLYIDISILKNENKQWFKKMRIIITTVAISPLVCNLFINKIN
;
A
#
# COMPACT_ATOMS: atom_id res chain seq x y z
N MET A 1 30.54 1.11 1.65
CA MET A 1 29.49 1.75 0.80
C MET A 1 28.39 0.71 0.52
N LEU A 2 27.10 0.99 0.81
CA LEU A 2 26.03 0.02 0.56
C LEU A 2 25.81 -0.21 -0.95
N THR A 3 25.68 -1.47 -1.38
CA THR A 3 25.30 -1.82 -2.76
C THR A 3 23.91 -1.27 -3.10
N VAL A 4 23.65 -0.92 -4.36
CA VAL A 4 22.35 -0.39 -4.84
C VAL A 4 21.17 -1.25 -4.38
N LYS A 5 21.28 -2.59 -4.51
CA LYS A 5 20.26 -3.53 -4.04
C LYS A 5 19.90 -3.36 -2.56
N LYS A 6 20.90 -3.25 -1.68
CA LYS A 6 20.69 -3.05 -0.24
C LYS A 6 20.07 -1.68 0.06
N LYS A 7 20.47 -0.62 -0.65
CA LYS A 7 19.87 0.71 -0.50
C LYS A 7 18.37 0.69 -0.83
N VAL A 8 17.98 0.04 -1.93
CA VAL A 8 16.57 -0.06 -2.33
C VAL A 8 15.74 -0.85 -1.32
N ILE A 9 16.27 -1.95 -0.80
CA ILE A 9 15.59 -2.74 0.24
C ILE A 9 15.37 -1.89 1.49
N LEU A 10 16.41 -1.20 1.97
CA LEU A 10 16.34 -0.36 3.16
C LEU A 10 15.30 0.76 2.99
N LEU A 11 15.34 1.50 1.88
CA LEU A 11 14.37 2.55 1.59
C LEU A 11 12.95 2.01 1.51
N SER A 12 12.77 0.80 0.96
CA SER A 12 11.46 0.18 0.89
C SER A 12 10.94 -0.23 2.28
N CYS A 13 11.81 -0.74 3.16
CA CYS A 13 11.44 -1.03 4.55
C CYS A 13 11.04 0.23 5.31
N LEU A 14 11.74 1.36 5.10
CA LEU A 14 11.36 2.64 5.71
C LEU A 14 9.97 3.11 5.25
N GLY A 15 9.63 2.91 3.98
CA GLY A 15 8.31 3.23 3.45
C GLY A 15 7.17 2.38 4.04
N ILE A 16 7.46 1.27 4.72
CA ILE A 16 6.43 0.45 5.36
C ILE A 16 6.03 1.00 6.74
N ILE A 17 6.92 1.74 7.40
CA ILE A 17 6.74 2.19 8.79
C ILE A 17 5.37 2.87 9.03
N PRO A 18 4.88 3.79 8.16
CA PRO A 18 3.61 4.47 8.43
C PRO A 18 2.38 3.56 8.41
N PHE A 19 2.45 2.38 7.78
CA PHE A 19 1.36 1.39 7.81
C PHE A 19 1.15 0.79 9.21
N TYR A 20 2.19 0.77 10.06
CA TYR A 20 2.13 0.18 11.39
C TYR A 20 1.66 1.16 12.47
N PHE A 21 1.58 2.46 12.18
CA PHE A 21 1.20 3.46 13.17
C PHE A 21 -0.19 3.22 13.77
N GLY A 22 -1.19 2.79 12.99
CA GLY A 22 -2.51 2.48 13.53
C GLY A 22 -2.48 1.44 14.66
N ILE A 23 -1.71 0.35 14.48
CA ILE A 23 -1.59 -0.71 15.49
C ILE A 23 -0.82 -0.23 16.71
N ILE A 24 0.32 0.43 16.48
CA ILE A 24 1.18 0.93 17.56
C ILE A 24 0.39 1.89 18.46
N ILE A 25 -0.40 2.77 17.85
CA ILE A 25 -1.22 3.76 18.57
C ILE A 25 -2.37 3.08 19.31
N HIS A 26 -3.05 2.11 18.70
CA HIS A 26 -4.08 1.34 19.40
C HIS A 26 -3.52 0.63 20.63
N PHE A 27 -2.34 0.01 20.50
CA PHE A 27 -1.64 -0.61 21.62
C PHE A 27 -1.31 0.41 22.71
N LEU A 28 -0.67 1.53 22.37
CA LEU A 28 -0.35 2.60 23.33
C LEU A 28 -1.60 3.17 24.02
N SER A 29 -2.69 3.38 23.28
CA SER A 29 -3.95 3.90 23.81
C SER A 29 -4.54 2.96 24.86
N ASN A 30 -4.54 1.64 24.61
CA ASN A 30 -5.00 0.64 25.58
C ASN A 30 -4.12 0.61 26.84
N PHE A 31 -2.80 0.76 26.72
CA PHE A 31 -1.90 0.75 27.88
C PHE A 31 -2.04 2.00 28.76
N TYR A 32 -2.25 3.18 28.16
CA TYR A 32 -2.26 4.45 28.87
C TYR A 32 -3.67 5.06 29.05
N ASN A 33 -4.74 4.35 28.69
CA ASN A 33 -6.13 4.82 28.77
C ASN A 33 -6.38 6.18 28.05
N LEU A 34 -5.62 6.43 26.98
CA LEU A 34 -5.68 7.69 26.23
C LEU A 34 -6.84 7.64 25.23
N LYS A 35 -7.96 8.31 25.53
CA LYS A 35 -9.13 8.43 24.64
C LYS A 35 -8.89 9.28 23.37
N PHE A 36 -7.78 10.00 23.28
CA PHE A 36 -7.55 11.01 22.23
C PHE A 36 -7.17 10.45 20.84
N PHE A 37 -7.04 9.13 20.67
CA PHE A 37 -6.33 8.54 19.53
C PHE A 37 -7.18 7.78 18.48
N GLN A 38 -8.51 7.74 18.61
CA GLN A 38 -9.37 6.96 17.69
C GLN A 38 -9.29 7.39 16.20
N GLN A 39 -9.00 8.66 15.90
CA GLN A 39 -8.92 9.13 14.50
C GLN A 39 -7.63 8.73 13.78
N ILE A 40 -6.58 8.32 14.50
CA ILE A 40 -5.27 8.04 13.87
C ILE A 40 -5.25 6.69 13.13
N ASN A 41 -6.24 5.83 13.38
CA ASN A 41 -6.40 4.56 12.65
C ASN A 41 -6.59 4.76 11.15
N LEU A 42 -7.16 5.89 10.72
CA LEU A 42 -7.35 6.20 9.30
C LEU A 42 -6.08 6.64 8.59
N VAL A 43 -5.08 7.15 9.32
CA VAL A 43 -3.85 7.70 8.72
C VAL A 43 -3.07 6.62 7.97
N SER A 44 -3.00 5.40 8.50
CA SER A 44 -2.36 4.28 7.82
C SER A 44 -3.06 3.90 6.50
N PHE A 45 -4.39 4.01 6.43
CA PHE A 45 -5.16 3.77 5.20
C PHE A 45 -5.03 4.92 4.20
N LEU A 46 -5.04 6.18 4.67
CA LEU A 46 -4.77 7.34 3.81
C LEU A 46 -3.39 7.25 3.17
N TYR A 47 -2.38 6.90 3.96
CA TYR A 47 -1.03 6.64 3.46
C TYR A 47 -1.02 5.51 2.42
N GLY A 48 -1.73 4.42 2.68
CA GLY A 48 -1.90 3.32 1.72
C GLY A 48 -2.53 3.77 0.39
N GLY A 49 -3.56 4.62 0.45
CA GLY A 49 -4.19 5.22 -0.73
C GLY A 49 -3.24 6.10 -1.54
N PHE A 50 -2.43 6.94 -0.88
CA PHE A 50 -1.41 7.74 -1.54
C PHE A 50 -0.32 6.88 -2.20
N ILE A 51 0.16 5.85 -1.50
CA ILE A 51 1.17 4.92 -2.05
C ILE A 51 0.61 4.17 -3.25
N SER A 52 -0.61 3.65 -3.18
CA SER A 52 -1.25 3.01 -4.33
C SER A 52 -1.36 3.97 -5.50
N SER A 53 -1.82 5.21 -5.28
CA SER A 53 -1.96 6.22 -6.34
C SER A 53 -0.62 6.58 -6.98
N PHE A 54 0.44 6.72 -6.17
CA PHE A 54 1.79 6.94 -6.67
C PHE A 54 2.29 5.75 -7.51
N LEU A 55 2.07 4.52 -7.05
CA LEU A 55 2.45 3.31 -7.79
C LEU A 55 1.74 3.20 -9.13
N CYS A 56 0.43 3.51 -9.17
CA CYS A 56 -0.33 3.57 -10.41
C CYS A 56 0.34 4.51 -11.44
N GLY A 57 0.75 5.71 -11.01
CA GLY A 57 1.44 6.68 -11.88
C GLY A 57 2.78 6.14 -12.42
N MET A 58 3.58 5.53 -11.54
CA MET A 58 4.85 4.91 -11.94
C MET A 58 4.67 3.74 -12.91
N GLN A 59 3.61 2.95 -12.73
CA GLN A 59 3.27 1.82 -13.61
C GLN A 59 2.77 2.28 -14.97
N TRP A 60 2.03 3.39 -15.02
CA TRP A 60 1.54 3.98 -16.25
C TRP A 60 2.68 4.37 -17.20
N ILE A 61 3.74 5.00 -16.68
CA ILE A 61 4.93 5.33 -17.46
C ILE A 61 5.56 4.07 -18.07
N LYS A 62 5.72 3.00 -17.28
CA LYS A 62 6.26 1.72 -17.78
C LYS A 62 5.38 1.09 -18.85
N PHE A 63 4.07 1.26 -18.78
CA PHE A 63 3.15 0.77 -19.80
C PHE A 63 3.34 1.50 -21.14
N ILE A 64 3.63 2.81 -21.09
CA ILE A 64 3.99 3.61 -22.27
C ILE A 64 5.30 3.10 -22.87
N GLU A 65 6.34 2.92 -22.05
CA GLU A 65 7.65 2.41 -22.50
C GLU A 65 7.55 1.01 -23.14
N LEU A 66 6.73 0.13 -22.55
CA LEU A 66 6.46 -1.22 -23.06
C LEU A 66 5.43 -1.26 -24.20
N LYS A 67 4.97 -0.11 -24.70
CA LYS A 67 3.99 0.03 -25.79
C LYS A 67 2.74 -0.85 -25.59
N LYS A 68 2.25 -0.94 -24.35
CA LYS A 68 1.06 -1.73 -24.03
C LYS A 68 -0.21 -1.07 -24.61
N ARG A 69 -1.12 -1.88 -25.15
CA ARG A 69 -2.38 -1.40 -25.77
C ARG A 69 -3.32 -0.73 -24.75
N PHE A 70 -3.40 -1.25 -23.52
CA PHE A 70 -4.34 -0.79 -22.50
C PHE A 70 -3.64 0.07 -21.44
N LEU A 71 -3.42 1.35 -21.75
CA LEU A 71 -2.72 2.28 -20.86
C LEU A 71 -3.52 2.65 -19.60
N TYR A 72 -4.84 2.53 -19.61
CA TYR A 72 -5.69 2.87 -18.45
C TYR A 72 -5.63 1.84 -17.32
N PHE A 73 -5.19 0.61 -17.60
CA PHE A 73 -5.20 -0.50 -16.63
C PHE A 73 -4.47 -0.20 -15.31
N PRO A 74 -3.26 0.41 -15.30
CA PRO A 74 -2.60 0.83 -14.06
C PRO A 74 -3.31 1.97 -13.33
N MET A 75 -4.16 2.77 -13.98
CA MET A 75 -4.89 3.88 -13.34
C MET A 75 -6.17 3.46 -12.63
N ILE A 76 -6.66 2.23 -12.85
CA ILE A 76 -7.92 1.75 -12.27
C ILE A 76 -7.93 1.90 -10.73
N PRO A 77 -6.90 1.46 -9.97
CA PRO A 77 -6.95 1.54 -8.52
C PRO A 77 -6.99 2.97 -8.00
N SER A 78 -6.28 3.92 -8.62
CA SER A 78 -6.31 5.31 -8.18
C SER A 78 -7.67 5.96 -8.36
N VAL A 79 -8.37 5.66 -9.47
CA VAL A 79 -9.74 6.16 -9.71
C VAL A 79 -10.72 5.56 -8.71
N VAL A 80 -10.65 4.23 -8.50
CA VAL A 80 -11.52 3.53 -7.54
C VAL A 80 -11.28 4.04 -6.11
N LEU A 81 -10.01 4.29 -5.75
CA LEU A 81 -9.66 4.86 -4.45
C LEU A 81 -10.28 6.23 -4.23
N TRP A 82 -10.22 7.11 -5.24
CA TRP A 82 -10.84 8.42 -5.16
C TRP A 82 -12.34 8.29 -4.89
N ILE A 83 -13.04 7.47 -5.66
CA ILE A 83 -14.49 7.26 -5.48
C ILE A 83 -14.78 6.72 -4.07
N SER A 84 -13.99 5.74 -3.61
CA SER A 84 -14.18 5.13 -2.30
C SER A 84 -13.90 6.08 -1.13
N PHE A 85 -13.12 7.13 -1.33
CA PHE A 85 -12.83 8.11 -0.28
C PHE A 85 -14.10 8.83 0.21
N PHE A 86 -15.09 9.02 -0.66
CA PHE A 86 -16.37 9.66 -0.33
C PHE A 86 -17.44 8.67 0.15
N SER A 87 -17.10 7.39 0.26
CA SER A 87 -18.00 6.34 0.71
C SER A 87 -17.81 6.04 2.20
N GLU A 88 -18.45 4.98 2.70
CA GLU A 88 -18.25 4.52 4.07
C GLU A 88 -16.79 4.14 4.35
N ILE A 89 -16.35 4.40 5.59
CA ILE A 89 -14.97 4.17 6.06
C ILE A 89 -14.51 2.73 5.77
N ILE A 90 -15.36 1.74 6.03
CA ILE A 90 -15.04 0.32 5.82
C ILE A 90 -14.78 0.04 4.34
N PHE A 91 -15.58 0.62 3.45
CA PHE A 91 -15.41 0.46 2.01
C PHE A 91 -14.09 1.07 1.55
N PHE A 92 -13.75 2.28 2.01
CA PHE A 92 -12.45 2.90 1.75
C PHE A 92 -11.27 2.04 2.25
N GLN A 93 -11.37 1.47 3.45
CA GLN A 93 -10.30 0.63 4.00
C GLN A 93 -10.08 -0.65 3.16
N LEU A 94 -11.16 -1.27 2.68
CA LEU A 94 -11.09 -2.43 1.79
C LEU A 94 -10.53 -2.09 0.41
N THR A 95 -10.93 -0.96 -0.18
CA THR A 95 -10.42 -0.53 -1.48
C THR A 95 -8.93 -0.19 -1.41
N VAL A 96 -8.42 0.34 -0.29
CA VAL A 96 -6.97 0.52 -0.08
C VAL A 96 -6.22 -0.81 -0.11
N ILE A 97 -6.74 -1.87 0.51
CA ILE A 97 -6.07 -3.19 0.48
C ILE A 97 -6.12 -3.78 -0.94
N LEU A 98 -7.29 -3.74 -1.58
CA LEU A 98 -7.46 -4.25 -2.95
C LEU A 98 -6.59 -3.49 -3.96
N SER A 99 -6.46 -2.17 -3.80
CA SER A 99 -5.64 -1.33 -4.67
C SER A 99 -4.16 -1.67 -4.55
N LEU A 100 -3.64 -1.91 -3.33
CA LEU A 100 -2.26 -2.37 -3.12
C LEU A 100 -2.01 -3.76 -3.74
N LEU A 101 -2.97 -4.69 -3.63
CA LEU A 101 -2.89 -6.01 -4.28
C LEU A 101 -2.89 -5.88 -5.81
N TRP A 102 -3.71 -4.99 -6.35
CA TRP A 102 -3.75 -4.71 -7.78
C TRP A 102 -2.42 -4.11 -8.27
N CYS A 103 -1.87 -3.13 -7.55
CA CYS A 103 -0.56 -2.57 -7.86
C CYS A 103 0.53 -3.66 -7.85
N LEU A 104 0.51 -4.58 -6.88
CA LEU A 104 1.44 -5.71 -6.85
C LEU A 104 1.28 -6.62 -8.09
N TYR A 105 0.05 -6.94 -8.47
CA TYR A 105 -0.22 -7.75 -9.65
C TYR A 105 0.35 -7.12 -10.93
N ILE A 106 0.12 -5.81 -11.12
CA ILE A 106 0.66 -5.07 -12.26
C ILE A 106 2.19 -5.05 -12.24
N ASP A 107 2.81 -4.76 -11.09
CA ASP A 107 4.26 -4.77 -10.97
C ASP A 107 4.86 -6.13 -11.34
N ILE A 108 4.26 -7.22 -10.86
CA ILE A 108 4.71 -8.58 -11.19
C ILE A 108 4.57 -8.83 -12.70
N SER A 109 3.49 -8.37 -13.31
CA SER A 109 3.25 -8.49 -14.75
C SER A 109 4.30 -7.73 -15.57
N ILE A 110 4.64 -6.51 -15.18
CA ILE A 110 5.70 -5.71 -15.81
C ILE A 110 7.06 -6.39 -15.64
N LEU A 111 7.40 -6.80 -14.41
CA LEU A 111 8.71 -7.36 -14.06
C LEU A 111 8.97 -8.75 -14.66
N LYS A 112 7.93 -9.49 -15.04
CA LYS A 112 8.09 -10.74 -15.81
C LYS A 112 8.85 -10.48 -17.12
N ASN A 113 8.71 -9.31 -17.73
CA ASN A 113 9.38 -8.98 -18.98
C ASN A 113 10.84 -8.54 -18.78
N GLU A 114 11.20 -8.02 -17.59
CA GLU A 114 12.54 -7.46 -17.31
C GLU A 114 13.54 -8.45 -16.69
N ASN A 115 13.13 -9.70 -16.43
CA ASN A 115 13.95 -10.77 -15.83
C ASN A 115 14.66 -10.40 -14.49
N LYS A 116 14.12 -9.44 -13.73
CA LYS A 116 14.66 -8.98 -12.42
C LYS A 116 14.04 -9.72 -11.23
N GLN A 117 14.39 -11.00 -11.08
CA GLN A 117 13.74 -11.89 -10.10
C GLN A 117 13.92 -11.44 -8.63
N TRP A 118 15.05 -10.82 -8.28
CA TRP A 118 15.29 -10.31 -6.93
C TRP A 118 14.34 -9.15 -6.56
N PHE A 119 14.07 -8.25 -7.52
CA PHE A 119 13.20 -7.09 -7.30
C PHE A 119 11.74 -7.52 -7.19
N LYS A 120 11.33 -8.51 -8.00
CA LYS A 120 10.01 -9.15 -7.88
C LYS A 120 9.77 -9.75 -6.50
N LYS A 121 10.72 -10.55 -5.98
CA LYS A 121 10.62 -11.13 -4.62
C LYS A 121 10.48 -10.04 -3.55
N MET A 122 11.29 -9.00 -3.67
CA MET A 122 11.27 -7.87 -2.74
C MET A 122 9.91 -7.16 -2.74
N ARG A 123 9.35 -6.82 -3.92
CA ARG A 123 8.03 -6.18 -4.03
C ARG A 123 6.94 -7.00 -3.33
N ILE A 124 6.90 -8.32 -3.56
CA ILE A 124 5.94 -9.23 -2.91
C ILE A 124 6.04 -9.10 -1.38
N ILE A 125 7.25 -9.30 -0.82
CA ILE A 125 7.47 -9.26 0.62
C ILE A 125 7.03 -7.92 1.20
N ILE A 126 7.46 -6.80 0.62
CA ILE A 126 7.13 -5.46 1.12
C ILE A 126 5.63 -5.22 1.10
N THR A 127 4.95 -5.53 -0.01
CA THR A 127 3.50 -5.34 -0.09
C THR A 127 2.74 -6.23 0.89
N THR A 128 3.17 -7.48 1.09
CA THR A 128 2.54 -8.35 2.09
C THR A 128 2.70 -7.83 3.50
N VAL A 129 3.89 -7.32 3.84
CA VAL A 129 4.20 -6.73 5.16
C VAL A 129 3.49 -5.38 5.35
N ALA A 130 3.20 -4.64 4.28
CA ALA A 130 2.42 -3.40 4.35
C ALA A 130 0.91 -3.65 4.50
N ILE A 131 0.37 -4.72 3.89
CA ILE A 131 -1.05 -5.08 3.97
C ILE A 131 -1.39 -5.70 5.34
N SER A 132 -0.48 -6.48 5.94
CA SER A 132 -0.75 -7.14 7.22
C SER A 132 -1.28 -6.20 8.32
N PRO A 133 -0.68 -5.02 8.59
CA PRO A 133 -1.21 -4.14 9.62
C PRO A 133 -2.57 -3.50 9.25
N LEU A 134 -2.84 -3.27 7.96
CA LEU A 134 -4.13 -2.75 7.50
C LEU A 134 -5.26 -3.76 7.74
N VAL A 135 -4.99 -5.04 7.48
CA VAL A 135 -5.94 -6.12 7.76
C VAL A 135 -6.21 -6.22 9.27
N CYS A 136 -5.18 -6.14 10.12
CA CYS A 136 -5.39 -6.11 11.57
C CYS A 136 -6.23 -4.91 12.02
N ASN A 137 -5.97 -3.72 11.48
CA ASN A 137 -6.75 -2.51 11.79
C ASN A 137 -8.21 -2.60 11.34
N LEU A 138 -8.52 -3.31 10.24
CA LEU A 138 -9.90 -3.58 9.83
C LEU A 138 -10.67 -4.37 10.91
N PHE A 139 -10.05 -5.40 11.49
CA PHE A 139 -10.69 -6.18 12.55
C PHE A 139 -10.86 -5.38 13.84
N ILE A 140 -9.86 -4.57 14.22
CA ILE A 140 -9.94 -3.70 15.40
C ILE A 140 -11.07 -2.68 15.24
N ASN A 141 -11.17 -2.03 14.08
CA ASN A 141 -12.20 -1.02 13.82
C ASN A 141 -13.62 -1.59 13.70
N LYS A 142 -13.78 -2.90 13.41
CA LYS A 142 -15.09 -3.55 13.35
C LYS A 142 -15.64 -3.90 14.74
N ILE A 143 -14.77 -4.01 15.74
CA ILE A 143 -15.13 -4.43 17.11
C ILE A 143 -15.50 -3.24 18.00
N ASN A 144 -15.07 -2.02 17.64
CA ASN A 144 -15.44 -0.76 18.29
C ASN A 144 -16.68 -0.13 17.65
#